data_AF-T1BG76-F1
#
_entry.id   AF-T1BG76-F1
#
_cell.length_a   1.000
_cell.length_b   1.000
_cell.length_c   1.000
_cell.angle_alpha   90.00
_cell.angle_beta   90.00
_cell.angle_gamma   90.00
#
_symmetry.space_group_name_H-M   'P 1'
#
loop_
_entity.id
_entity.type
_entity.pdbx_description
1 polymer ?
#
loop_
_entity_poly.entity_id
_entity_poly.type
_entity_poly.pdbx_seq_one_letter_code
_entity_poly.pdbx_strand_id
1 'polypeptide(L)'
;MSPILKPLTLALGTLLLAGCVSPGGLKPQQAPLAANSLAMGNTLSGVPRQAAAWPAADWWRSFHDAQLDHLIHVALASNPDLAVAAARVRQADAVAAGADAARMPTLGAGVSADGIRIPPTVIGAPLGGHYAT
;
A
#
# COMPACT_ATOMS: atom_id res chain seq x y z
N MET A 1 8.43 -29.77 43.38
CA MET A 1 9.27 -29.00 42.44
C MET A 1 8.43 -28.61 41.21
N SER A 2 7.89 -27.39 41.27
CA SER A 2 7.46 -26.47 40.20
C SER A 2 6.57 -26.94 39.02
N PRO A 3 5.32 -27.38 39.23
CA PRO A 3 4.31 -27.46 38.16
C PRO A 3 3.78 -26.08 37.72
N ILE A 4 3.96 -25.03 38.54
CA ILE A 4 3.47 -23.65 38.31
C ILE A 4 4.43 -22.81 37.44
N LEU A 5 5.69 -23.23 37.27
CA LEU A 5 6.69 -22.47 36.48
C LEU A 5 6.49 -22.62 34.97
N LYS A 6 5.89 -23.73 34.52
CA LYS A 6 5.56 -24.01 33.11
C LYS A 6 4.45 -23.12 32.53
N PRO A 7 3.29 -22.91 33.19
CA PRO A 7 2.27 -22.00 32.66
C PRO A 7 2.75 -20.54 32.66
N LEU A 8 3.60 -20.15 33.62
CA LEU A 8 4.14 -18.78 33.72
C LEU A 8 5.12 -18.46 32.58
N THR A 9 5.97 -19.40 32.19
CA THR A 9 6.88 -19.26 31.04
C THR A 9 6.12 -19.22 29.72
N LEU A 10 5.07 -20.02 29.57
CA LEU A 10 4.20 -19.98 28.39
C LEU A 10 3.45 -18.64 28.28
N ALA A 11 2.89 -18.15 29.39
CA ALA A 11 2.17 -16.89 29.45
C ALA A 11 3.07 -15.68 29.15
N LEU A 12 4.30 -15.67 29.69
CA LEU A 12 5.28 -14.63 29.41
C LEU A 12 5.72 -14.67 27.95
N GLY A 13 5.91 -15.85 27.37
CA GLY A 13 6.19 -16.03 25.94
C GLY A 13 5.08 -15.48 25.04
N THR A 14 3.81 -15.79 25.33
CA THR A 14 2.68 -15.24 24.58
C THR A 14 2.55 -13.72 24.73
N LEU A 15 2.88 -13.16 25.90
CA LEU A 15 2.82 -11.72 26.14
C LEU A 15 3.93 -10.97 25.39
N LEU A 16 5.12 -11.56 25.27
CA LEU A 16 6.23 -11.06 24.45
C LEU A 16 5.89 -11.06 22.94
N LEU A 17 5.04 -11.97 22.47
CA LEU A 17 4.60 -12.03 21.07
C LEU A 17 3.45 -11.05 20.74
N ALA A 18 2.69 -10.57 21.73
CA ALA A 18 1.51 -9.73 21.53
C ALA A 18 1.80 -8.27 21.10
N GLY A 19 3.08 -7.87 20.96
CA GLY A 19 3.49 -6.49 20.69
C GLY A 19 3.94 -6.18 19.25
N CYS A 20 3.89 -7.13 18.31
CA CYS A 20 4.59 -6.96 17.02
C CYS A 20 3.93 -5.97 16.04
N VAL A 21 2.68 -5.54 16.26
CA VAL A 21 2.06 -4.48 15.44
C VAL A 21 1.11 -3.62 16.27
N SER A 22 1.32 -2.30 16.26
CA SER A 22 0.41 -1.34 16.89
C SER A 22 -0.32 -0.55 15.80
N PRO A 23 -1.67 -0.57 15.75
CA PRO A 23 -2.45 0.29 14.87
C PRO A 23 -2.48 1.75 15.36
N GLY A 24 -1.74 2.09 16.42
CA GLY A 24 -1.66 3.42 16.98
C GLY A 24 -1.29 4.47 15.93
N GLY A 25 -2.16 5.46 15.75
CA GLY A 25 -1.97 6.55 14.80
C GLY A 25 -2.95 6.56 13.62
N LEU A 26 -3.66 5.46 13.36
CA LEU A 26 -4.71 5.38 12.33
C LEU A 26 -6.04 5.94 12.82
N LYS A 27 -6.05 7.21 13.25
CA LYS A 27 -7.28 7.94 13.54
C LYS A 27 -7.44 9.07 12.52
N PRO A 28 -8.66 9.31 12.01
CA PRO A 28 -8.93 10.52 11.25
C PRO A 28 -8.47 11.73 12.07
N GLN A 29 -7.52 12.50 11.54
CA GLN A 29 -7.08 13.75 12.18
C GLN A 29 -8.12 14.87 12.01
N GLN A 30 -9.10 14.66 11.15
CA GLN A 30 -10.14 15.63 10.84
C GLN A 30 -11.33 15.42 11.78
N ALA A 31 -11.69 16.47 12.52
CA ALA A 31 -12.97 16.51 13.21
C ALA A 31 -14.07 16.78 12.18
N PRO A 32 -15.16 16.00 12.15
CA PRO A 32 -16.28 16.28 11.27
C PRO A 32 -16.85 17.66 11.62
N LEU A 33 -17.12 18.46 10.59
CA LEU A 33 -17.77 19.75 10.77
C LEU A 33 -19.17 19.51 11.35
N ALA A 34 -19.52 20.22 12.42
CA ALA A 34 -20.83 20.08 13.02
C ALA A 34 -21.91 20.48 12.02
N ALA A 35 -22.83 19.57 11.69
CA ALA A 35 -23.82 19.80 10.62
C ALA A 35 -24.70 21.05 10.84
N ASN A 36 -24.81 21.51 12.09
CA ASN A 36 -25.54 22.71 12.50
C ASN A 36 -24.69 24.00 12.53
N SER A 37 -23.38 23.94 12.28
CA SER A 37 -22.53 25.13 12.20
C SER A 37 -22.64 25.86 10.85
N LEU A 38 -23.27 25.23 9.86
CA LEU A 38 -23.55 25.79 8.56
C LEU A 38 -24.91 26.51 8.58
N ALA A 39 -24.97 27.72 8.00
CA ALA A 39 -26.22 28.49 7.83
C ALA A 39 -27.32 27.72 7.04
N MET A 40 -26.93 26.63 6.37
CA MET A 40 -27.80 25.65 5.71
C MET A 40 -28.85 25.04 6.64
N GLY A 41 -28.61 24.99 7.95
CA GLY A 41 -29.56 24.44 8.92
C GLY A 41 -30.89 25.22 8.97
N ASN A 42 -30.85 26.53 8.71
CA ASN A 42 -32.04 27.38 8.68
C ASN A 42 -32.73 27.36 7.30
N THR A 43 -31.96 27.32 6.22
CA THR A 43 -32.51 27.31 4.84
C THR A 43 -33.15 25.99 4.44
N LEU A 44 -32.66 24.87 4.98
CA LEU A 44 -33.19 23.53 4.74
C LEU A 44 -34.14 23.06 5.87
N SER A 45 -34.62 23.99 6.70
CA SER A 45 -35.57 23.67 7.76
C SER A 45 -36.87 23.11 7.16
N GLY A 46 -37.16 21.85 7.44
CA GLY A 46 -38.32 21.13 6.88
C GLY A 46 -38.01 20.15 5.76
N VAL A 47 -36.78 20.13 5.22
CA VAL A 47 -36.34 19.06 4.32
C VAL A 47 -36.02 17.82 5.17
N PRO A 48 -36.61 16.64 4.89
CA PRO A 48 -36.28 15.42 5.59
C PRO A 48 -34.79 15.14 5.44
N ARG A 49 -34.04 15.16 6.54
CA ARG A 49 -32.62 14.78 6.52
C ARG A 49 -32.52 13.28 6.30
N GLN A 50 -32.33 12.84 5.06
CA GLN A 50 -31.95 11.45 4.82
C GLN A 50 -30.53 11.24 5.34
N ALA A 51 -30.33 10.20 6.14
CA ALA A 51 -29.00 9.80 6.59
C ALA A 51 -28.16 9.43 5.35
N ALA A 52 -27.14 10.24 5.05
CA ALA A 52 -26.06 9.96 4.10
C ALA A 52 -26.49 9.19 2.83
N ALA A 53 -27.54 9.65 2.14
CA ALA A 53 -27.86 9.13 0.82
C ALA A 53 -26.85 9.70 -0.18
N TRP A 54 -25.68 9.05 -0.27
CA TRP A 54 -24.71 9.39 -1.30
C TRP A 54 -25.39 9.30 -2.67
N PRO A 55 -25.18 10.28 -3.57
CA PRO A 55 -25.79 10.25 -4.89
C PRO A 55 -25.48 8.93 -5.61
N ALA A 56 -26.42 8.47 -6.43
CA ALA A 56 -26.18 7.35 -7.33
C ALA A 56 -24.95 7.63 -8.22
N ALA A 57 -24.29 6.58 -8.69
CA ALA A 57 -23.12 6.74 -9.56
C ALA A 57 -23.43 7.58 -10.80
N ASP A 58 -24.65 7.51 -11.31
CA ASP A 58 -25.19 8.24 -12.46
C ASP A 58 -26.16 9.37 -12.04
N TRP A 59 -25.92 10.00 -10.89
CA TRP A 59 -26.77 11.06 -10.32
C TRP A 59 -27.16 12.18 -11.30
N TRP A 60 -26.32 12.48 -12.29
CA TRP A 60 -26.58 13.49 -13.32
C TRP A 60 -27.80 13.17 -14.18
N ARG A 61 -28.22 11.90 -14.27
CA ARG A 61 -29.41 11.52 -15.05
C ARG A 61 -30.71 12.07 -14.49
N SER A 62 -30.72 12.47 -13.22
CA SER A 62 -31.85 13.17 -12.61
C SER A 62 -32.17 14.52 -13.27
N PHE A 63 -31.24 15.09 -14.04
CA PHE A 63 -31.49 16.30 -14.83
C PHE A 63 -32.27 16.05 -16.12
N HIS A 64 -32.43 14.79 -16.55
CA HIS A 64 -33.12 14.42 -17.79
C HIS A 64 -32.56 15.10 -19.06
N ASP A 65 -31.26 15.37 -19.09
CA ASP A 65 -30.57 15.98 -20.23
C ASP A 65 -29.75 14.92 -20.98
N ALA A 66 -30.16 14.62 -22.22
CA ALA A 66 -29.51 13.64 -23.08
C ALA A 66 -28.14 14.12 -23.61
N GLN A 67 -27.95 15.42 -23.78
CA GLN A 67 -26.65 15.98 -24.18
C GLN A 67 -25.66 15.83 -23.03
N LEU A 68 -26.09 16.11 -21.79
CA LEU A 68 -25.27 15.93 -20.60
C LEU A 68 -24.85 14.46 -20.42
N ASP A 69 -25.79 13.51 -20.56
CA ASP A 69 -25.47 12.07 -20.43
C ASP A 69 -24.43 11.64 -21.47
N HIS A 70 -24.57 12.09 -22.71
CA HIS A 70 -23.59 11.82 -23.78
C HIS A 70 -22.20 12.40 -23.46
N LEU A 71 -22.13 13.66 -23.00
CA LEU A 71 -20.85 14.30 -22.66
C LEU A 71 -20.15 13.60 -21.51
N ILE A 72 -20.89 13.20 -20.47
CA ILE A 72 -20.33 12.45 -19.35
C ILE A 72 -19.86 11.08 -19.80
N HIS A 73 -20.60 10.39 -20.67
CA HIS A 73 -20.17 9.11 -21.22
C HIS A 73 -18.83 9.22 -21.98
N VAL A 74 -18.71 10.22 -22.86
CA VAL A 74 -17.46 10.47 -23.59
C VAL A 74 -16.31 10.79 -22.63
N ALA A 75 -16.57 11.64 -21.62
CA ALA A 75 -15.55 11.98 -20.62
C ALA A 75 -15.10 10.74 -19.82
N LEU A 76 -16.02 9.93 -19.33
CA LEU A 76 -15.65 8.72 -18.57
C LEU A 76 -14.89 7.70 -19.42
N ALA A 77 -15.17 7.62 -20.73
CA ALA A 77 -14.52 6.68 -21.63
C ALA A 77 -13.09 7.08 -21.99
N SER A 78 -12.81 8.37 -22.18
CA SER A 78 -11.54 8.81 -22.79
C SER A 78 -10.91 10.08 -22.18
N ASN A 79 -11.23 10.43 -20.94
CA ASN A 79 -10.62 11.60 -20.29
C ASN A 79 -9.16 11.32 -19.86
N PRO A 80 -8.17 12.09 -20.37
CA PRO A 80 -6.76 11.91 -20.02
C PRO A 80 -6.44 12.12 -18.53
N ASP A 81 -7.11 13.06 -17.87
CA ASP A 81 -6.91 13.32 -16.44
C ASP A 81 -7.38 12.13 -15.59
N LEU A 82 -8.48 11.47 -15.97
CA LEU A 82 -8.90 10.21 -15.35
C LEU A 82 -7.89 9.09 -15.58
N ALA A 83 -7.26 9.03 -16.76
CA ALA A 83 -6.20 8.08 -17.04
C ALA A 83 -4.96 8.32 -16.15
N VAL A 84 -4.59 9.59 -15.94
CA VAL A 84 -3.53 10.00 -15.02
C VAL A 84 -3.88 9.63 -13.57
N ALA A 85 -5.11 9.89 -13.14
CA ALA A 85 -5.58 9.51 -11.81
C ALA A 85 -5.52 8.00 -11.60
N ALA A 86 -5.98 7.20 -12.56
CA ALA A 86 -5.89 5.74 -12.53
C ALA A 86 -4.43 5.24 -12.49
N ALA A 87 -3.52 5.92 -13.19
CA ALA A 87 -2.09 5.60 -13.12
C ALA A 87 -1.50 5.86 -11.73
N ARG A 88 -1.91 6.95 -11.06
CA ARG A 88 -1.48 7.23 -9.67
C ARG A 88 -1.96 6.17 -8.69
N VAL A 89 -3.18 5.64 -8.87
CA VAL A 89 -3.68 4.51 -8.06
C VAL A 89 -2.81 3.27 -8.28
N ARG A 90 -2.54 2.88 -9.54
CA ARG A 90 -1.65 1.73 -9.84
C ARG A 90 -0.25 1.91 -9.27
N GLN A 91 0.28 3.14 -9.28
CA GLN A 91 1.57 3.45 -8.67
C GLN A 91 1.54 3.22 -7.15
N ALA A 92 0.48 3.67 -6.46
CA ALA A 92 0.32 3.43 -5.03
C ALA A 92 0.21 1.93 -4.72
N ASP A 93 -0.56 1.18 -5.53
CA ASP A 93 -0.68 -0.28 -5.38
C ASP A 93 0.66 -0.99 -5.57
N ALA A 94 1.48 -0.56 -6.53
CA ALA A 94 2.81 -1.12 -6.76
C ALA A 94 3.76 -0.85 -5.58
N VAL A 95 3.69 0.33 -4.97
CA VAL A 95 4.44 0.65 -3.75
C VAL A 95 3.98 -0.24 -2.59
N ALA A 96 2.68 -0.43 -2.41
CA ALA A 96 2.13 -1.31 -1.39
C ALA A 96 2.57 -2.77 -1.62
N ALA A 97 2.51 -3.26 -2.86
CA ALA A 97 2.98 -4.59 -3.23
C ALA A 97 4.48 -4.77 -2.97
N GLY A 98 5.31 -3.77 -3.24
CA GLY A 98 6.74 -3.79 -2.91
C GLY A 98 6.99 -3.89 -1.40
N ALA A 99 6.25 -3.15 -0.60
CA ALA A 99 6.32 -3.23 0.87
C ALA A 99 5.83 -4.59 1.41
N ASP A 100 4.91 -5.25 0.70
CA ASP A 100 4.46 -6.60 1.03
C ASP A 100 5.51 -7.66 0.65
N ALA A 101 6.07 -7.58 -0.56
CA ALA A 101 7.13 -8.48 -1.03
C ALA A 101 8.38 -8.43 -0.12
N ALA A 102 8.72 -7.26 0.42
CA ALA A 102 9.83 -7.10 1.38
C ALA A 102 9.65 -7.89 2.68
N ARG A 103 8.43 -8.33 3.01
CA ARG A 103 8.13 -9.16 4.19
C ARG A 103 8.18 -10.66 3.87
N MET A 104 8.35 -11.04 2.61
CA MET A 104 8.35 -12.42 2.16
C MET A 104 9.79 -12.98 2.01
N PRO A 105 9.99 -14.30 2.13
CA PRO A 105 11.26 -14.92 1.78
C PRO A 105 11.61 -14.70 0.31
N THR A 106 12.89 -14.51 0.01
CA THR A 106 13.39 -14.37 -1.36
C THR A 106 14.12 -15.64 -1.79
N LEU A 107 13.97 -16.02 -3.06
CA LEU A 107 14.71 -17.11 -3.68
C LEU A 107 15.45 -16.55 -4.89
N GLY A 108 16.77 -16.71 -4.92
CA GLY A 108 17.62 -16.32 -6.03
C GLY A 108 18.60 -17.42 -6.38
N ALA A 109 18.96 -17.52 -7.66
CA ALA A 109 20.02 -18.40 -8.14
C ALA A 109 21.08 -17.53 -8.83
N GLY A 110 22.35 -17.82 -8.57
CA GLY A 110 23.48 -17.13 -9.16
C GLY A 110 24.55 -18.12 -9.58
N VAL A 111 25.27 -17.80 -10.66
CA VAL A 111 26.44 -18.53 -11.12
C VAL A 111 27.58 -17.52 -11.25
N SER A 112 28.71 -17.79 -10.61
CA SER A 112 29.92 -16.98 -10.70
C SER A 112 31.12 -17.86 -11.04
N ALA A 113 32.06 -17.30 -11.79
CA ALA A 113 33.35 -17.92 -12.12
C ALA A 113 34.43 -16.84 -11.98
N ASP A 114 35.36 -17.05 -11.06
CA ASP A 114 36.46 -16.16 -10.79
C ASP A 114 37.78 -16.81 -11.24
N GLY A 115 38.75 -15.99 -11.65
CA GLY A 115 40.06 -16.47 -12.07
C GLY A 115 41.11 -15.39 -11.92
N ILE A 116 42.17 -15.69 -11.17
CA ILE A 116 43.31 -14.78 -11.00
C ILE A 116 44.52 -15.35 -11.73
N ARG A 117 45.17 -14.52 -12.54
CA ARG A 117 46.45 -14.83 -13.16
C ARG A 117 47.56 -14.09 -12.43
N ILE A 118 48.38 -14.83 -11.70
CA ILE A 118 49.56 -14.26 -11.04
C ILE A 118 50.70 -14.19 -12.08
N PRO A 119 51.32 -13.02 -12.32
CA PRO A 119 52.45 -12.92 -13.23
C PRO A 119 53.62 -13.80 -12.76
N PRO A 120 54.36 -14.44 -13.69
CA PRO A 120 55.51 -15.27 -13.34
C PRO A 120 56.66 -14.48 -12.72
N THR A 121 56.63 -13.15 -12.82
CA THR A 121 57.56 -12.22 -12.15
C THR A 121 57.30 -12.09 -10.65
N VAL A 122 56.11 -12.45 -10.17
CA VAL A 122 55.75 -12.40 -8.74
C VAL A 122 55.98 -13.75 -8.08
N ILE A 123 55.59 -14.85 -8.75
CA ILE A 123 55.76 -16.22 -8.26
C ILE A 123 56.21 -17.08 -9.44
N GLY A 124 57.24 -17.90 -9.28
CA GLY A 124 57.77 -18.78 -10.34
C GLY A 124 56.88 -20.00 -10.66
N ALA A 125 57.31 -20.81 -11.62
CA ALA A 125 56.64 -22.07 -11.96
C ALA A 125 56.63 -23.06 -10.76
N PRO A 126 55.59 -23.91 -10.60
CA PRO A 126 54.46 -24.14 -11.52
C PRO A 126 53.23 -23.24 -11.27
N LEU A 127 53.29 -22.33 -10.28
CA LEU A 127 52.13 -21.54 -9.84
C LEU A 127 51.98 -20.23 -10.62
N GLY A 128 53.08 -19.61 -11.05
CA GLY A 128 53.06 -18.37 -11.84
C GLY A 128 52.70 -18.59 -13.31
N GLY A 129 51.94 -17.64 -13.88
CA GLY A 129 51.60 -17.62 -15.30
C GLY A 129 50.32 -18.37 -15.68
N HIS A 130 49.76 -19.15 -14.75
CA HIS A 130 48.50 -19.89 -14.93
C HIS A 130 47.32 -19.19 -14.25
N TYR A 131 46.11 -19.47 -14.72
CA TYR A 131 44.89 -19.09 -14.02
C TYR A 131 44.67 -20.06 -12.87
N ALA A 132 44.63 -19.55 -11.65
CA ALA A 132 44.11 -20.27 -10.51
C ALA A 132 42.63 -19.91 -10.35
N THR A 133 41.80 -20.94 -10.17
CA THR A 133 40.40 -20.83 -9.73
C THR A 133 40.34 -20.67 -8.22
#